data_AF-A0A0D0DFA4-F1
#
_entry.id   AF-A0A0D0DFA4-F1
#
_cell.length_a   1.000
_cell.length_b   1.000
_cell.length_c   1.000
_cell.angle_alpha   90.00
_cell.angle_beta   90.00
_cell.angle_gamma   90.00
#
_symmetry.space_group_name_H-M   'P 1'
#
loop_
_entity.id
_entity.type
_entity.pdbx_description
1 polymer ?
#
loop_
_entity_poly.entity_id
_entity_poly.type
_entity_poly.pdbx_seq_one_letter_code
_entity_poly.pdbx_strand_id
1 'polypeptide(L)'
;PQGGNHLTLVDVTGVHLLWVCYCICPTSQQFHMQLLESGLLSATIDQLRTAFSFSVLNDFIHNNLECGTSASNYYNKLQRITSNIFPHLVPVSASAVCLFV
;
A
#
# COMPACT_ATOMS: atom_id res chain seq x y z
N PRO A 1 -5.89 -19.20 5.05
CA PRO A 1 -6.75 -18.42 4.11
C PRO A 1 -6.25 -18.58 2.67
N GLN A 2 -7.01 -19.33 1.86
CA GLN A 2 -6.72 -19.60 0.45
C GLN A 2 -7.39 -18.49 -0.39
N GLY A 3 -6.64 -17.49 -0.83
CA GLY A 3 -7.21 -16.41 -1.65
C GLY A 3 -6.32 -15.19 -1.79
N GLY A 4 -5.28 -15.29 -2.63
CA GLY A 4 -4.49 -14.18 -3.17
C GLY A 4 -3.67 -13.41 -2.15
N ASN A 5 -2.38 -13.73 -2.04
CA ASN A 5 -1.35 -12.97 -1.33
C ASN A 5 -0.97 -11.65 -2.03
N HIS A 6 -1.85 -11.10 -2.85
CA HIS A 6 -1.63 -9.83 -3.52
C HIS A 6 -2.09 -8.67 -2.65
N LEU A 7 -1.17 -7.75 -2.37
CA LEU A 7 -1.43 -6.53 -1.61
C LEU A 7 -1.05 -5.33 -2.47
N THR A 8 -1.99 -4.43 -2.70
CA THR A 8 -1.72 -3.12 -3.29
C THR A 8 -1.09 -2.23 -2.22
N LEU A 9 0.20 -1.95 -2.35
CA LEU A 9 0.90 -1.00 -1.50
C LEU A 9 0.83 0.39 -2.11
N VAL A 10 0.32 1.35 -1.36
CA VAL A 10 0.42 2.78 -1.68
C VAL A 10 1.59 3.35 -0.89
N ASP A 11 2.57 3.89 -1.60
CA ASP A 11 3.79 4.47 -1.06
C ASP A 11 4.11 5.83 -1.71
N VAL A 12 5.02 6.62 -1.14
CA VAL A 12 5.49 7.88 -1.74
C VAL A 12 6.12 7.67 -3.13
N THR A 13 6.65 6.48 -3.37
CA THR A 13 7.22 6.07 -4.67
C THR A 13 6.16 5.65 -5.70
N GLY A 14 4.88 5.57 -5.32
CA GLY A 14 3.79 5.16 -6.21
C GLY A 14 2.90 4.06 -5.62
N VAL A 15 2.18 3.37 -6.50
CA VAL A 15 1.27 2.27 -6.16
C VAL A 15 1.83 0.97 -6.72
N HIS A 16 2.11 0.02 -5.83
CA HIS A 16 2.81 -1.22 -6.13
C HIS A 16 1.93 -2.43 -5.85
N LEU A 17 2.15 -3.53 -6.57
CA LEU A 17 1.50 -4.80 -6.31
C LEU A 17 2.50 -5.74 -5.63
N LEU A 18 2.30 -6.00 -4.34
CA LEU A 18 3.14 -6.88 -3.54
C LEU A 18 2.58 -8.29 -3.50
N TRP A 19 3.49 -9.26 -3.39
CA TRP A 19 3.18 -10.62 -2.97
C TRP A 19 3.58 -10.76 -1.50
N VAL A 20 2.62 -10.98 -0.61
CA VAL A 20 2.84 -11.01 0.84
C VAL A 20 2.80 -12.44 1.38
N CYS A 21 3.90 -12.88 1.94
CA CYS A 21 4.00 -14.17 2.61
C CYS A 21 3.86 -13.95 4.11
N TYR A 22 2.65 -14.16 4.63
CA TYR A 22 2.36 -14.07 6.06
C TYR A 22 2.88 -15.29 6.82
N CYS A 23 3.44 -15.05 8.00
CA CYS A 23 3.74 -16.09 8.97
C CYS A 23 2.44 -16.76 9.48
N ILE A 24 2.45 -18.09 9.55
CA ILE A 24 1.31 -18.92 10.00
C ILE A 24 1.65 -19.79 11.22
N CYS A 25 2.71 -19.44 11.95
CA CYS A 25 3.13 -20.14 13.15
C CYS A 25 2.04 -20.10 14.24
N PRO A 26 1.92 -21.11 15.13
CA PRO A 26 0.91 -21.11 16.19
C PRO A 26 0.94 -19.88 17.12
N THR A 27 2.11 -19.26 17.25
CA THR A 27 2.34 -18.06 18.07
C THR A 27 2.34 -16.77 17.25
N SER A 28 2.09 -16.84 15.94
CA SER A 28 2.14 -15.67 15.06
C SER A 28 0.99 -14.72 15.37
N GLN A 29 1.27 -13.42 15.29
CA GLN A 29 0.22 -12.41 15.40
C GLN A 29 -0.77 -12.48 14.22
N GLN A 30 -1.89 -11.78 14.36
CA GLN A 30 -2.88 -11.64 13.29
C GLN A 30 -2.26 -10.93 12.08
N PHE A 31 -2.72 -11.23 10.86
CA PHE A 31 -2.11 -10.73 9.62
C PHE A 31 -2.02 -9.20 9.52
N HIS A 32 -3.01 -8.47 10.04
CA HIS A 32 -2.96 -7.00 10.03
C HIS A 32 -1.87 -6.46 10.98
N MET A 33 -1.59 -7.17 12.08
CA MET A 33 -0.51 -6.80 13.02
C MET A 33 0.85 -7.11 12.43
N GLN A 34 0.98 -8.26 11.74
CA GLN A 34 2.15 -8.59 10.94
C GLN A 34 2.47 -7.45 9.94
N LEU A 35 1.49 -6.96 9.16
CA LEU A 35 1.70 -5.80 8.29
C LEU A 35 2.13 -4.56 9.05
N LEU A 36 1.51 -4.28 10.19
CA LEU A 36 1.83 -3.13 11.02
C LEU A 36 3.29 -3.17 11.50
N GLU A 37 3.78 -4.34 11.92
CA GLU A 37 5.19 -4.56 12.31
C GLU A 37 6.14 -4.34 11.12
N SER A 38 5.70 -4.61 9.89
CA SER A 38 6.46 -4.29 8.67
C SER A 38 6.40 -2.82 8.25
N GLY A 39 5.74 -1.95 9.02
CA GLY A 39 5.60 -0.53 8.71
C GLY A 39 4.48 -0.19 7.73
N LEU A 40 3.51 -1.10 7.56
CA LEU A 40 2.39 -0.96 6.65
C LEU A 40 1.06 -0.94 7.40
N LEU A 41 0.19 0.01 7.07
CA LEU A 41 -1.15 0.11 7.61
C LEU A 41 -2.17 -0.41 6.59
N SER A 42 -2.89 -1.49 6.94
CA SER A 42 -3.99 -1.99 6.11
C SER A 42 -5.12 -0.96 6.01
N ALA A 43 -5.69 -0.78 4.82
CA ALA A 43 -6.84 0.09 4.60
C ALA A 43 -8.09 -0.36 5.38
N THR A 44 -8.24 -1.67 5.55
CA THR A 44 -9.37 -2.27 6.29
C THR A 44 -8.90 -3.58 6.92
N ILE A 45 -9.33 -3.84 8.15
CA ILE A 45 -8.94 -5.03 8.92
C ILE A 45 -9.45 -6.31 8.23
N ASP A 46 -10.64 -6.26 7.61
CA ASP A 46 -11.26 -7.41 6.96
C ASP A 46 -10.74 -7.68 5.54
N GLN A 47 -10.15 -6.67 4.88
CA GLN A 47 -9.70 -6.77 3.49
C GLN A 47 -8.28 -6.24 3.33
N LEU A 48 -7.32 -7.12 3.60
CA LEU A 48 -5.87 -6.91 3.47
C LEU A 48 -5.40 -6.84 2.00
N ARG A 49 -6.20 -6.24 1.12
CA ARG A 49 -5.87 -6.06 -0.31
C ARG A 49 -5.17 -4.74 -0.58
N THR A 50 -5.27 -3.78 0.34
CA THR A 50 -4.60 -2.49 0.22
C THR A 50 -3.94 -2.11 1.52
N ALA A 51 -2.69 -1.66 1.45
CA ALA A 51 -1.98 -1.08 2.58
C ALA A 51 -1.28 0.22 2.19
N PHE A 52 -1.02 1.05 3.18
CA PHE A 52 -0.32 2.31 3.06
C PHE A 52 0.96 2.25 3.86
N SER A 53 2.07 2.72 3.31
CA SER A 53 3.27 2.97 4.11
C SER A 53 3.05 4.14 5.05
N PHE A 54 3.72 4.15 6.21
CA PHE A 54 3.69 5.34 7.07
C PHE A 54 4.25 6.58 6.37
N SER A 55 5.22 6.40 5.48
CA SER A 55 5.79 7.48 4.67
C SER A 55 4.73 8.18 3.82
N VAL A 56 3.84 7.43 3.16
CA VAL A 56 2.81 8.04 2.30
C VAL A 56 1.73 8.75 3.10
N LEU A 57 1.41 8.25 4.30
CA LEU A 57 0.48 8.90 5.21
C LEU A 57 1.06 10.22 5.72
N ASN A 58 2.34 10.24 6.08
CA ASN A 58 3.03 11.45 6.51
C ASN A 58 3.16 12.48 5.39
N ASP A 59 3.55 12.07 4.17
CA ASP A 59 3.62 12.99 3.01
C ASP A 59 2.23 13.55 2.67
N PHE A 60 1.18 12.73 2.74
CA PHE A 60 -0.19 13.21 2.52
C PHE A 60 -0.59 14.30 3.53
N ILE A 61 -0.28 14.12 4.82
CA ILE A 61 -0.59 15.13 5.86
C ILE A 61 0.09 16.46 5.53
N HIS A 62 1.37 16.45 5.13
CA HIS A 62 2.07 17.68 4.74
C HIS A 62 1.43 18.34 3.51
N ASN A 63 1.15 17.57 2.44
CA ASN A 63 0.53 18.09 1.21
C ASN A 63 -0.90 18.61 1.46
N ASN A 64 -1.62 18.02 2.42
CA ASN A 64 -2.95 18.45 2.81
C ASN A 64 -2.89 19.78 3.60
N LEU A 65 -1.98 19.87 4.58
CA LEU A 65 -1.84 21.06 5.43
C LEU A 65 -1.26 22.26 4.68
N GLU A 66 -0.23 22.04 3.85
CA GLU A 66 0.48 23.13 3.17
C GLU A 66 -0.23 23.61 1.91
N CYS A 67 -0.80 22.70 1.13
CA CYS A 67 -1.36 22.99 -0.19
C CYS A 67 -2.87 22.75 -0.30
N GLY A 68 -3.54 22.30 0.77
CA GLY A 68 -4.96 21.94 0.71
C GLY A 68 -5.24 20.74 -0.20
N THR A 69 -4.25 19.90 -0.46
CA THR A 69 -4.37 18.78 -1.40
C THR A 69 -5.37 17.76 -0.89
N SER A 70 -6.40 17.46 -1.69
CA SER A 70 -7.36 16.39 -1.37
C SER A 70 -6.70 15.01 -1.49
N ALA A 71 -7.24 14.01 -0.79
CA ALA A 71 -6.77 12.63 -0.91
C ALA A 71 -6.86 12.11 -2.36
N SER A 72 -7.89 12.49 -3.11
CA SER A 72 -8.05 12.11 -4.51
C SER A 72 -6.96 12.70 -5.41
N ASN A 73 -6.64 14.00 -5.25
CA ASN A 73 -5.58 14.65 -6.02
C ASN A 73 -4.20 14.09 -5.67
N TYR A 74 -3.98 13.81 -4.40
CA TYR A 74 -2.76 13.18 -3.94
C TYR A 74 -2.60 11.75 -4.49
N TYR A 75 -3.67 10.95 -4.49
CA TYR A 75 -3.65 9.63 -5.12
C TYR A 75 -3.41 9.72 -6.64
N ASN A 76 -4.02 10.69 -7.33
CA ASN A 76 -3.75 10.94 -8.75
C ASN A 76 -2.28 11.31 -9.01
N LYS A 77 -1.64 12.05 -8.09
CA LYS A 77 -0.18 12.30 -8.11
C LYS A 77 0.59 10.98 -8.03
N LEU A 78 0.27 10.10 -7.06
CA LEU A 78 0.92 8.79 -6.93
C LEU A 78 0.73 7.89 -8.16
N GLN A 79 -0.46 7.91 -8.78
CA GLN A 79 -0.71 7.19 -10.03
C GLN A 79 0.21 7.69 -11.16
N ARG A 80 0.42 9.01 -11.28
CA ARG A 80 1.33 9.58 -12.27
C ARG A 80 2.79 9.29 -11.98
N ILE A 81 3.20 9.23 -10.71
CA ILE A 81 4.54 8.77 -10.30
C ILE A 81 4.73 7.32 -10.74
N THR A 82 3.71 6.47 -10.56
CA THR A 82 3.76 5.05 -10.93
C THR A 82 3.80 4.83 -12.44
N SER A 83 2.94 5.52 -13.17
CA SER A 83 2.88 5.49 -14.63
C SER A 83 2.38 6.82 -15.15
N ASN A 84 3.31 7.60 -15.71
CA ASN A 84 2.95 8.87 -16.31
C ASN A 84 2.16 8.69 -17.63
N ILE A 85 2.35 7.57 -18.32
CA ILE A 85 1.72 7.28 -19.62
C ILE A 85 0.29 6.74 -19.44
N PHE A 86 0.06 5.91 -18.42
CA PHE A 86 -1.24 5.27 -18.16
C PHE A 86 -1.64 5.34 -16.67
N PRO A 87 -1.86 6.54 -16.11
CA PRO A 87 -2.12 6.71 -14.67
C PRO A 87 -3.42 6.03 -14.21
N HIS A 88 -4.44 5.99 -15.06
CA HIS A 88 -5.75 5.40 -14.71
C HIS A 88 -5.77 3.87 -14.67
N LEU A 89 -4.74 3.23 -15.23
CA LEU A 89 -4.64 1.77 -15.22
C LEU A 89 -3.84 1.27 -14.01
N VAL A 90 -3.23 2.18 -13.22
CA VAL A 90 -2.36 1.83 -12.08
C VAL A 90 -3.12 1.02 -11.02
N PRO A 91 -2.56 -0.11 -10.55
CA PRO A 91 -1.26 -0.71 -10.93
C PRO A 91 -1.33 -1.56 -12.22
N VAL A 92 -0.62 -1.17 -13.29
CA VAL A 92 -0.60 -1.87 -14.61
C VAL A 92 0.59 -2.80 -14.80
N SER A 93 1.77 -2.39 -14.33
CA SER A 93 3.00 -3.17 -14.42
C SER A 93 3.49 -3.45 -13.01
N ALA A 94 3.27 -4.67 -12.55
CA ALA A 94 3.68 -5.08 -11.22
C ALA A 94 5.22 -5.03 -11.14
N SER A 95 5.77 -4.00 -10.48
CA SER A 95 6.97 -4.22 -9.68
C SER A 95 6.56 -5.18 -8.57
N ALA A 96 6.57 -6.47 -8.88
CA ALA A 96 6.23 -7.52 -7.94
C ALA A 96 7.35 -7.60 -6.91
N VAL A 97 7.11 -7.04 -5.74
CA VAL A 97 8.01 -7.16 -4.60
C VAL A 97 7.43 -8.20 -3.65
N CYS A 98 8.26 -9.16 -3.25
CA CYS A 98 7.91 -10.13 -2.22
C CYS A 98 8.14 -9.49 -0.85
N LEU A 99 7.09 -9.40 -0.05
CA LEU A 99 7.16 -9.01 1.35
C LEU A 99 6.99 -10.26 2.21
N PHE A 100 8.02 -10.61 2.98
CA PHE A 100 7.93 -11.65 4.00
C PHE A 100 7.65 -10.98 5.33
N VAL A 101 6.56 -11.40 5.98
CA VAL A 101 6.08 -10.83 7.23
C VAL A 101 6.02 -11.90 8.30
#